data_AF-A0A951T5N6-F1
#
_entry.id   AF-A0A951T5N6-F1
#
_cell.length_a   1.000
_cell.length_b   1.000
_cell.length_c   1.000
_cell.angle_alpha   90.00
_cell.angle_beta   90.00
_cell.angle_gamma   90.00
#
_symmetry.space_group_name_H-M   'P 1'
#
loop_
_entity.id
_entity.type
_entity.pdbx_description
1 polymer ?
#
loop_
_entity_poly.entity_id
_entity_poly.type
_entity_poly.pdbx_seq_one_letter_code
_entity_poly.pdbx_strand_id
1 'polypeptide(L)'
;MDIEFEGGSGALFRSMAPLRYSEPFFYGRTADHVLIFIFAPGPVIRFSHSPSGGGRTEAGDAQHPAWDFQLIIPDYEVGREYSLNMRLVYKPWAGRADVLDEVRQFLNNS
;
A
#
# COMPACT_ATOMS: atom_id res chain seq x y z
N MET A 1 -1.26 -30.76 -8.53
CA MET A 1 0.06 -30.09 -8.58
C MET A 1 0.09 -29.21 -7.35
N ASP A 2 0.56 -29.77 -6.23
CA ASP A 2 0.63 -29.06 -4.97
C ASP A 2 1.87 -28.16 -5.03
N ILE A 3 1.63 -26.85 -5.12
CA ILE A 3 2.70 -25.87 -5.00
C ILE A 3 2.90 -25.69 -3.49
N GLU A 4 3.87 -26.43 -2.92
CA GLU A 4 4.27 -26.21 -1.53
C GLU A 4 4.87 -24.81 -1.38
N PHE A 5 4.20 -23.98 -0.58
CA PHE A 5 4.65 -22.62 -0.30
C PHE A 5 5.69 -22.65 0.82
N GLU A 6 6.97 -22.65 0.45
CA GLU A 6 8.09 -22.54 1.38
C GLU A 6 8.23 -21.09 1.88
N GLY A 7 7.37 -20.71 2.82
CA GLY A 7 7.46 -19.43 3.53
C GLY A 7 8.67 -19.39 4.46
N GLY A 8 9.86 -19.14 3.94
CA GLY A 8 11.08 -19.00 4.73
C GLY A 8 11.04 -17.82 5.72
N SER A 9 11.82 -17.92 6.79
CA SER A 9 12.10 -16.82 7.72
C SER A 9 12.74 -15.65 6.94
N GLY A 10 11.96 -14.60 6.66
CA GLY A 10 12.37 -13.46 5.85
C GLY A 10 11.38 -13.07 4.75
N ALA A 11 10.35 -13.88 4.50
CA ALA A 11 9.32 -13.53 3.52
C ALA A 11 8.50 -12.30 3.97
N LEU A 12 8.20 -11.41 3.02
CA LEU A 12 7.50 -10.13 3.22
C LEU A 12 6.21 -10.24 4.06
N PHE A 13 5.49 -11.35 3.97
CA PHE A 13 4.23 -11.58 4.70
C PHE A 13 4.41 -11.97 6.18
N ARG A 14 5.63 -12.34 6.61
CA ARG A 14 5.95 -12.73 8.00
C ARG A 14 6.69 -11.67 8.81
N SER A 15 7.20 -10.62 8.17
CA SER A 15 7.94 -9.55 8.82
C SER A 15 6.99 -8.43 9.27
N MET A 16 6.72 -8.33 10.56
CA MET A 16 5.84 -7.30 11.14
C MET A 16 6.68 -6.16 11.70
N ALA A 17 6.49 -4.94 11.17
CA ALA A 17 7.07 -3.74 11.78
C ALA A 17 6.30 -3.37 13.08
N PRO A 18 6.96 -2.78 14.09
CA PRO A 18 6.27 -2.24 15.28
C PRO A 18 5.45 -0.97 14.97
N LEU A 19 5.59 -0.42 13.76
CA LEU A 19 4.88 0.76 13.29
C LEU A 19 3.51 0.39 12.73
N ARG A 20 2.51 1.22 13.00
CA ARG A 20 1.17 1.11 12.42
C ARG A 20 0.82 2.40 11.71
N TYR A 21 0.15 2.27 10.58
CA TYR A 21 -0.42 3.42 9.90
C TYR A 21 -1.63 3.92 10.68
N SER A 22 -1.74 5.24 10.84
CA SER A 22 -2.85 5.87 11.56
C SER A 22 -4.13 5.91 10.73
N GLU A 23 -3.99 5.84 9.41
CA GLU A 23 -5.07 5.95 8.42
C GLU A 23 -4.80 4.94 7.30
N PRO A 24 -5.83 4.46 6.58
CA PRO A 24 -5.69 3.41 5.56
C PRO A 24 -5.19 3.98 4.23
N PHE A 25 -4.04 4.67 4.24
CA PHE A 25 -3.41 5.18 3.03
C PHE A 25 -1.88 5.24 3.15
N PHE A 26 -1.22 5.25 2.00
CA PHE A 26 0.17 5.67 1.88
C PHE A 26 0.35 6.51 0.61
N TYR A 27 1.39 7.32 0.59
CA TYR A 27 1.75 8.11 -0.59
C TYR A 27 3.25 8.17 -0.81
N GLY A 28 3.63 8.31 -2.08
CA GLY A 28 4.99 8.55 -2.52
C GLY A 28 5.07 9.81 -3.37
N ARG A 29 6.24 10.44 -3.43
CA ARG A 29 6.49 11.56 -4.34
C ARG A 29 7.37 11.10 -5.48
N THR A 30 7.05 11.58 -6.67
CA THR A 30 7.86 11.42 -7.87
C THR A 30 7.96 12.78 -8.52
N ALA A 31 9.18 13.34 -8.60
CA ALA A 31 9.42 14.71 -9.03
C ALA A 31 8.53 15.73 -8.28
N ASP A 32 7.72 16.50 -9.01
CA ASP A 32 6.79 17.52 -8.53
C ASP A 32 5.38 16.98 -8.23
N HIS A 33 5.17 15.67 -8.35
CA HIS A 33 3.87 15.02 -8.16
C HIS A 33 3.85 14.08 -6.94
N VAL A 34 2.62 13.77 -6.52
CA VAL A 34 2.32 12.79 -5.48
C VAL A 34 1.40 11.72 -6.03
N LEU A 35 1.71 10.47 -5.67
CA LEU A 35 0.85 9.31 -5.88
C LEU A 35 0.32 8.84 -4.53
N ILE A 36 -0.99 8.76 -4.39
CA ILE A 36 -1.69 8.40 -3.14
C ILE A 36 -2.52 7.16 -3.39
N PHE A 37 -2.37 6.15 -2.54
CA PHE A 37 -3.23 4.97 -2.48
C PHE A 37 -4.08 5.07 -1.22
N ILE A 38 -5.39 5.22 -1.38
CA ILE A 38 -6.36 5.34 -0.28
C ILE A 38 -7.26 4.12 -0.30
N PHE A 39 -7.31 3.37 0.79
CA PHE A 39 -8.07 2.12 0.89
C PHE A 39 -9.36 2.39 1.67
N ALA A 40 -10.50 1.95 1.13
CA ALA A 40 -11.76 2.08 1.84
C ALA A 40 -11.76 1.18 3.10
N PRO A 41 -12.44 1.57 4.19
CA PRO A 41 -12.65 0.69 5.32
C PRO A 41 -13.31 -0.61 4.87
N GLY A 42 -12.81 -1.75 5.35
CA GLY A 42 -13.32 -3.05 4.94
C GLY A 42 -12.31 -4.17 5.19
N PRO A 43 -11.87 -4.90 4.15
CA PRO A 43 -11.01 -6.06 4.33
C PRO A 43 -9.66 -5.70 4.97
N VAL A 44 -9.01 -6.69 5.56
CA VAL A 44 -7.74 -6.48 6.25
C VAL A 44 -6.64 -6.22 5.22
N ILE A 45 -6.21 -4.97 5.11
CA ILE A 45 -5.05 -4.58 4.32
C ILE A 45 -3.83 -4.44 5.21
N ARG A 46 -2.72 -5.09 4.83
CA ARG A 46 -1.41 -4.85 5.44
C ARG A 46 -0.49 -4.16 4.44
N PHE A 47 0.03 -3.01 4.83
CA PHE A 47 1.03 -2.31 4.05
C PHE A 47 2.42 -2.91 4.28
N SER A 48 3.15 -3.11 3.20
CA SER A 48 4.58 -3.44 3.27
C SER A 48 5.37 -2.15 3.32
N HIS A 49 6.29 -2.04 4.27
CA HIS A 49 7.17 -0.88 4.36
C HIS A 49 8.53 -1.22 3.75
N SER A 50 8.72 -0.86 2.48
CA SER A 50 10.04 -0.88 1.83
C SER A 50 10.20 0.38 0.97
N PRO A 51 10.73 1.48 1.52
CA PRO A 51 10.89 2.74 0.79
C PRO A 51 11.86 2.65 -0.40
N SER A 52 12.52 1.50 -0.60
CA SER A 52 13.49 1.20 -1.65
C SER A 52 13.15 -0.01 -2.52
N GLY A 53 11.98 -0.63 -2.34
CA GLY A 53 11.67 -1.93 -2.94
C GLY A 53 11.62 -1.93 -4.47
N GLY A 54 11.44 -0.76 -5.11
CA GLY A 54 11.36 -0.63 -6.57
C GLY A 54 12.72 -0.60 -7.28
N GLY A 55 13.83 -0.73 -6.55
CA GLY A 55 15.18 -0.65 -7.11
C GLY A 55 15.72 0.79 -7.20
N ARG A 56 16.93 0.94 -7.72
CA ARG A 56 17.60 2.24 -7.86
C ARG A 56 17.27 2.87 -9.21
N THR A 57 17.29 4.20 -9.28
CA THR A 57 17.25 4.92 -10.56
C THR A 57 18.44 4.54 -11.43
N GLU A 58 18.34 4.73 -12.75
CA GLU A 58 19.45 4.47 -13.68
C GLU A 58 20.72 5.25 -13.32
N ALA A 59 20.57 6.48 -12.81
CA ALA A 59 21.66 7.31 -12.31
C ALA A 59 22.18 6.89 -10.91
N GLY A 60 21.46 5.99 -10.22
CA GLY A 60 21.84 5.45 -8.90
C GLY A 60 21.67 6.41 -7.71
N ASP A 61 21.16 7.62 -7.97
CA ASP A 61 21.02 8.74 -7.03
C ASP A 61 19.73 8.69 -6.18
N ALA A 62 18.75 7.89 -6.59
CA ALA A 62 17.50 7.70 -5.88
C ALA A 62 17.02 6.24 -5.95
N GLN A 63 15.95 5.96 -5.21
CA GLN A 63 15.29 4.65 -5.18
C GLN A 63 13.83 4.81 -5.59
N HIS A 64 13.33 3.88 -6.40
CA HIS A 64 11.94 3.82 -6.76
C HIS A 64 11.13 3.33 -5.55
N PRO A 65 10.10 4.06 -5.14
CA PRO A 65 9.23 3.61 -4.06
C PRO A 65 8.52 2.32 -4.49
N ALA A 66 8.40 1.36 -3.56
CA ALA A 66 7.49 0.23 -3.71
C ALA A 66 6.19 0.51 -2.97
N TRP A 67 5.08 0.03 -3.54
CA TRP A 67 3.72 0.24 -3.04
C TRP A 67 3.01 -1.11 -2.82
N ASP A 68 3.73 -2.05 -2.21
CA ASP A 68 3.21 -3.39 -1.97
C ASP A 68 2.26 -3.39 -0.77
N PHE A 69 1.12 -4.06 -0.96
CA PHE A 69 0.17 -4.32 0.11
C PHE A 69 -0.37 -5.75 -0.02
N GLN A 70 -0.86 -6.28 1.10
CA GLN A 70 -1.47 -7.60 1.16
C GLN A 70 -2.95 -7.44 1.52
N LEU A 71 -3.82 -8.02 0.69
CA LEU A 71 -5.22 -8.24 1.04
C LEU A 71 -5.31 -9.56 1.80
N ILE A 72 -5.78 -9.50 3.05
CA ILE A 72 -5.87 -10.66 3.93
C ILE A 72 -7.35 -10.99 4.15
N ILE A 73 -7.69 -12.21 3.78
CA ILE A 73 -9.02 -12.78 3.94
C ILE A 73 -8.89 -13.91 4.97
N PRO A 74 -9.17 -13.64 6.27
CA PRO A 74 -9.24 -14.72 7.25
C PRO A 74 -10.38 -15.66 6.87
N ASP A 75 -10.18 -16.97 7.08
CA ASP A 75 -11.21 -18.00 6.89
C ASP A 75 -11.88 -17.95 5.50
N TYR A 76 -11.05 -17.89 4.44
CA TYR A 76 -11.54 -17.76 3.07
C TYR A 76 -12.44 -18.93 2.65
N GLU A 77 -13.43 -18.64 1.81
CA GLU A 77 -14.35 -19.62 1.23
C GLU A 77 -14.03 -19.84 -0.25
N VAL A 78 -13.90 -21.10 -0.65
CA VAL A 78 -13.66 -21.46 -2.06
C VAL A 78 -14.88 -21.07 -2.91
N GLY A 79 -14.65 -20.37 -4.02
CA GLY A 79 -15.71 -19.92 -4.93
C GLY A 79 -16.39 -18.62 -4.50
N ARG A 80 -15.98 -18.01 -3.39
CA ARG A 80 -16.46 -16.68 -2.96
C ARG A 80 -15.61 -15.58 -3.57
N GLU A 81 -16.27 -14.56 -4.13
CA GLU A 81 -15.59 -13.35 -4.60
C GLU A 81 -15.32 -12.41 -3.42
N TYR A 82 -14.12 -11.83 -3.40
CA TYR A 82 -13.70 -10.82 -2.45
C TYR A 82 -13.19 -9.60 -3.21
N SER A 83 -13.68 -8.42 -2.83
CA SER A 83 -13.38 -7.18 -3.53
C SER A 83 -12.54 -6.24 -2.66
N LEU A 84 -11.68 -5.47 -3.33
CA LEU A 84 -10.92 -4.37 -2.74
C LEU A 84 -11.45 -3.05 -3.31
N ASN A 85 -11.88 -2.14 -2.44
CA ASN A 85 -12.23 -0.79 -2.85
C ASN A 85 -11.10 0.17 -2.44
N MET A 86 -10.53 0.85 -3.42
CA MET A 86 -9.46 1.82 -3.22
C MET A 86 -9.54 2.96 -4.24
N ARG A 87 -8.96 4.10 -3.88
CA ARG A 87 -8.76 5.26 -4.75
C ARG A 87 -7.27 5.49 -4.98
N LEU A 88 -6.91 5.66 -6.25
CA LEU A 88 -5.61 6.15 -6.67
C LEU A 88 -5.73 7.64 -7.01
N VAL A 89 -4.87 8.46 -6.44
CA VAL A 89 -4.79 9.90 -6.76
C VAL A 89 -3.39 10.22 -7.24
N TYR A 90 -3.28 10.84 -8.42
CA TYR A 90 -2.03 11.36 -8.95
C TYR A 90 -2.19 12.84 -9.27
N LYS A 91 -1.46 13.70 -8.56
CA LYS A 91 -1.59 15.16 -8.70
C LYS A 91 -0.30 15.90 -8.33
N PRO A 92 -0.15 17.19 -8.68
CA PRO A 92 0.98 18.00 -8.22
C PRO A 92 1.06 18.04 -6.69
N TRP A 93 2.28 18.03 -6.15
CA TRP A 93 2.51 18.08 -4.71
C TRP A 93 2.20 19.49 -4.15
N ALA A 94 1.13 19.59 -3.36
CA ALA A 94 0.76 20.83 -2.66
C ALA A 94 0.97 20.75 -1.13
N GLY A 95 1.72 19.77 -0.66
CA GLY A 95 2.05 19.58 0.76
C GLY A 95 1.27 18.44 1.44
N ARG A 96 1.67 18.11 2.66
CA ARG A 96 1.06 17.00 3.43
C ARG A 96 -0.40 17.25 3.79
N ALA A 97 -0.78 18.51 4.07
CA ALA A 97 -2.15 18.86 4.42
C ALA A 97 -3.13 18.52 3.28
N ASP A 98 -2.75 18.88 2.05
CA ASP A 98 -3.50 18.59 0.83
C ASP A 98 -3.70 17.07 0.60
N VAL A 99 -2.68 16.25 0.87
CA VAL A 99 -2.83 14.78 0.86
C VAL A 99 -3.82 14.30 1.91
N LEU A 100 -3.76 14.83 3.12
CA LEU A 100 -4.67 14.43 4.21
C LEU A 100 -6.12 14.83 3.90
N ASP A 101 -6.32 15.97 3.23
CA ASP A 101 -7.64 16.43 2.84
C ASP A 101 -8.27 15.52 1.77
N GLU A 102 -7.48 15.05 0.79
CA GLU A 102 -7.94 14.03 -0.18
C GLU A 102 -8.36 12.72 0.50
N VAL A 103 -7.56 12.28 1.47
CA VAL A 103 -7.85 11.07 2.27
C VAL A 103 -9.15 11.24 3.04
N ARG A 104 -9.32 12.37 3.74
CA ARG A 104 -10.54 12.66 4.49
C ARG A 104 -11.77 12.74 3.59
N GLN A 105 -11.65 13.41 2.45
CA GLN A 105 -12.76 13.53 1.49
C GLN A 105 -13.19 12.17 0.94
N PHE A 106 -12.24 11.26 0.68
CA PHE A 106 -12.58 9.90 0.29
C PHE A 106 -13.27 9.14 1.42
N LEU A 107 -12.65 9.10 2.60
CA LEU A 107 -13.16 8.30 3.73
C LEU A 107 -14.52 8.79 4.25
N ASN A 108 -14.82 10.08 4.16
CA ASN A 108 -16.13 10.62 4.55
C ASN A 108 -17.25 10.32 3.53
N ASN A 109 -16.89 10.01 2.28
CA ASN A 109 -17.82 9.73 1.20
C ASN A 109 -17.91 8.22 0.87
N SER A 110 -17.25 7.38 1.67
CA SER A 110 -17.14 5.92 1.47
C SER A 110 -18.12 5.14 2.33
#